data_AF-A0A522LT23-F1
#
_entry.id   AF-A0A522LT23-F1
#
_cell.length_a   1.000
_cell.length_b   1.000
_cell.length_c   1.000
_cell.angle_alpha   90.00
_cell.angle_beta   90.00
_cell.angle_gamma   90.00
#
_symmetry.space_group_name_H-M   'P 1'
#
loop_
_entity.id
_entity.type
_entity.pdbx_description
1 polymer ?
#
loop_
_entity_poly.entity_id
_entity_poly.type
_entity_poly.pdbx_seq_one_letter_code
_entity_poly.pdbx_strand_id
1 'polypeptide(L)'
;MDQFDDSTHVCVVIFVARETLETLHQTVTAAVRAAPVGSSIDVLINGNPILADLAFNLLKDENNNKNISIKIWKITLGDKANAWNQHIHNIWSSDSLVFYIDGYVRLHQDAIRNLINTMDAAPDSLAGTGVPSVGRSAPILRNLLLTQGGIHGNLCCIRGVTLSEFRKRQIRLPLGIYRTDSTIGAILSFGLDPLKFSWNPKKFIAIAGNATWETNTKRWWNYDDVNGAIRRVMRQFRGQIENQAIKSHLEILKLAPEKIPPNVSGLIAEWVQRFPEKSNEFVGNNPFLRRAMNELLLEKDWSDAKLPPVLL
;
A
#
# COMPACT_ATOMS: atom_id res chain seq x y z
N MET A 1 11.64 -25.82 17.74
CA MET A 1 12.45 -24.60 17.86
C MET A 1 13.26 -24.61 16.59
N ASP A 2 12.60 -24.22 15.51
CA ASP A 2 13.07 -24.48 14.16
C ASP A 2 13.84 -23.26 13.70
N GLN A 3 15.08 -23.51 13.29
CA GLN A 3 16.01 -22.52 12.77
C GLN A 3 15.39 -21.86 11.54
N PHE A 4 15.03 -20.58 11.67
CA PHE A 4 14.96 -19.70 10.52
C PHE A 4 16.37 -19.67 9.92
N ASP A 5 16.47 -19.82 8.60
CA ASP A 5 17.71 -19.57 7.88
C ASP A 5 18.13 -18.12 8.15
N ASP A 6 19.35 -17.93 8.63
CA ASP A 6 19.94 -16.69 9.19
C ASP A 6 20.06 -15.56 8.15
N SER A 7 19.52 -15.76 6.93
CA SER A 7 19.69 -14.89 5.76
C SER A 7 18.42 -14.13 5.32
N THR A 8 17.24 -14.42 5.88
CA THR A 8 16.01 -13.70 5.47
C THR A 8 15.83 -12.42 6.28
N HIS A 9 16.49 -11.34 5.84
CA HIS A 9 16.24 -10.00 6.38
C HIS A 9 14.86 -9.50 5.94
N VAL A 10 13.96 -9.35 6.91
CA VAL A 10 12.61 -8.84 6.71
C VAL A 10 12.50 -7.40 7.20
N CYS A 11 11.80 -6.57 6.43
CA CYS A 11 11.37 -5.23 6.86
C CYS A 11 9.85 -5.16 6.93
N VAL A 12 9.30 -4.57 7.99
CA VAL A 12 7.89 -4.23 8.11
C VAL A 12 7.70 -2.72 8.02
N VAL A 13 6.97 -2.28 7.00
CA VAL A 13 6.69 -0.87 6.72
C VAL A 13 5.29 -0.54 7.20
N ILE A 14 5.21 0.50 8.03
CA ILE A 14 3.95 0.96 8.62
C ILE A 14 3.66 2.36 8.09
N PHE A 15 2.59 2.52 7.30
CA PHE A 15 2.16 3.83 6.81
C PHE A 15 1.26 4.52 7.83
N VAL A 16 1.67 5.70 8.29
CA VAL A 16 0.96 6.47 9.32
C VAL A 16 0.76 7.89 8.84
N ALA A 17 -0.40 8.47 9.08
CA ALA A 17 -0.66 9.88 8.75
C ALA A 17 -1.48 10.60 9.81
N ARG A 18 -2.47 9.93 10.41
CA ARG A 18 -3.49 10.57 11.28
C ARG A 18 -3.92 9.69 12.44
N GLU A 19 -3.28 8.55 12.62
CA GLU A 19 -3.55 7.61 13.69
C GLU A 19 -3.20 8.23 15.04
N THR A 20 -3.93 7.84 16.08
CA THR A 20 -3.60 8.25 17.45
C THR A 20 -2.31 7.56 17.90
N LEU A 21 -1.60 8.16 18.86
CA LEU A 21 -0.40 7.53 19.44
C LEU A 21 -0.68 6.14 20.01
N GLU A 22 -1.84 5.94 20.63
CA GLU A 22 -2.27 4.62 21.11
C GLU A 22 -2.41 3.61 19.97
N THR A 23 -3.07 4.01 18.87
CA THR A 23 -3.25 3.14 17.70
C THR A 23 -1.91 2.80 17.05
N LEU A 24 -1.01 3.78 16.95
CA LEU A 24 0.34 3.60 16.45
C LEU A 24 1.14 2.63 17.33
N HIS A 25 1.16 2.85 18.64
CA HIS A 25 1.84 1.99 19.60
C HIS A 25 1.35 0.54 19.52
N GLN A 26 0.03 0.33 19.46
CA GLN A 26 -0.55 -1.01 19.30
C GLN A 26 -0.14 -1.68 17.97
N THR A 27 -0.09 -0.90 16.89
CA THR A 27 0.31 -1.38 15.56
C THR A 27 1.79 -1.78 15.54
N VAL A 28 2.68 -0.94 16.07
CA VAL A 28 4.12 -1.22 16.20
C VAL A 28 4.34 -2.43 17.11
N THR A 29 3.70 -2.48 18.28
CA THR A 29 3.79 -3.64 19.19
C THR A 29 3.36 -4.93 18.50
N ALA A 30 2.26 -4.91 17.72
CA ALA A 30 1.81 -6.08 16.99
C ALA A 30 2.79 -6.50 15.88
N ALA A 31 3.39 -5.54 15.17
CA ALA A 31 4.42 -5.79 14.18
C ALA A 31 5.69 -6.39 14.81
N VAL A 32 6.18 -5.83 15.92
CA VAL A 32 7.32 -6.36 16.70
C VAL A 32 7.08 -7.80 17.12
N ARG A 33 5.88 -8.14 17.59
CA ARG A 33 5.54 -9.51 18.01
C ARG A 33 5.45 -10.51 16.86
N ALA A 34 5.02 -10.05 15.69
CA ALA A 34 4.84 -10.90 14.52
C ALA A 34 6.13 -11.09 13.72
N ALA A 35 7.05 -10.12 13.76
CA ALA A 35 8.27 -10.13 12.98
C ALA A 35 9.33 -11.09 13.55
N PRO A 36 10.08 -11.82 12.69
CA PRO A 36 11.23 -12.60 13.12
C PRO A 36 12.31 -11.73 13.80
N VAL A 37 13.14 -12.36 14.65
CA VAL A 37 14.33 -11.71 15.20
C VAL A 37 15.28 -11.30 14.06
N GLY A 38 15.91 -10.14 14.20
CA GLY A 38 16.77 -9.54 13.17
C GLY A 38 16.02 -8.71 12.13
N SER A 39 14.69 -8.63 12.22
CA SER A 39 13.88 -7.79 11.33
C SER A 39 14.03 -6.29 11.63
N SER A 40 13.67 -5.47 10.65
CA SER A 40 13.50 -4.02 10.83
C SER A 40 12.03 -3.61 10.72
N ILE A 41 11.68 -2.50 11.36
CA ILE A 41 10.36 -1.86 11.27
C ILE A 41 10.58 -0.41 10.88
N ASP A 42 10.12 -0.04 9.69
CA ASP A 42 10.12 1.32 9.19
C ASP A 42 8.74 1.95 9.39
N VAL A 43 8.65 2.89 10.34
CA VAL A 43 7.44 3.66 10.63
C VAL A 43 7.46 4.95 9.82
N LEU A 44 6.65 5.04 8.76
CA LEU A 44 6.60 6.19 7.85
C LEU A 44 5.47 7.13 8.24
N ILE A 45 5.83 8.24 8.88
CA ILE A 45 4.90 9.31 9.26
C ILE A 45 4.78 10.32 8.12
N ASN A 46 3.59 10.38 7.53
CA ASN A 46 3.34 11.01 6.24
C ASN A 46 2.54 12.31 6.37
N GLY A 47 3.21 13.46 6.14
CA GLY A 47 2.60 14.79 6.15
C GLY A 47 2.14 15.27 7.52
N ASN A 48 2.68 14.71 8.60
CA ASN A 48 2.29 15.05 9.97
C ASN A 48 3.54 15.18 10.87
N PRO A 49 4.22 16.35 10.86
CA PRO A 49 5.46 16.53 11.61
C PRO A 49 5.25 16.42 13.12
N ILE A 50 4.13 16.92 13.64
CA ILE A 50 3.79 16.83 15.07
C ILE A 50 3.65 15.38 15.50
N LEU A 51 2.92 14.56 14.72
CA LEU A 51 2.82 13.13 15.00
C LEU A 51 4.17 12.43 14.90
N ALA A 52 5.06 12.87 14.01
CA ALA A 52 6.39 12.29 13.87
C ALA A 52 7.25 12.50 15.13
N ASP A 53 7.26 13.71 15.66
CA ASP A 53 8.00 14.04 16.89
C ASP A 53 7.42 13.31 18.12
N LEU A 54 6.09 13.19 18.20
CA LEU A 54 5.43 12.44 19.27
C LEU A 54 5.68 10.93 19.15
N ALA A 55 5.63 10.36 17.94
CA ALA A 55 5.92 8.95 17.68
C ALA A 55 7.36 8.61 18.04
N PHE A 56 8.32 9.47 17.69
CA PHE A 56 9.72 9.32 18.07
C PHE A 56 9.88 9.25 19.59
N ASN A 57 9.28 10.19 20.32
CA ASN A 57 9.36 10.19 21.77
C ASN A 57 8.70 8.98 22.44
N LEU A 58 7.65 8.43 21.84
CA LEU A 58 6.96 7.24 22.33
C LEU A 58 7.78 5.96 22.11
N LEU A 59 8.38 5.80 20.92
CA LEU A 59 8.96 4.53 20.47
C LEU A 59 10.48 4.45 20.65
N LYS A 60 11.17 5.57 20.96
CA LYS A 60 12.64 5.59 21.14
C LYS A 60 13.13 4.57 22.17
N ASP A 61 12.37 4.34 23.22
CA ASP A 61 12.76 3.42 24.30
C ASP A 61 12.54 1.95 23.92
N GLU A 62 11.58 1.67 23.03
CA GLU A 62 11.34 0.34 22.45
C GLU A 62 12.49 -0.13 21.55
N ASN A 63 13.22 0.82 20.94
CA ASN A 63 14.36 0.56 20.08
C ASN A 63 15.59 0.00 20.84
N ASN A 64 15.55 -0.01 22.18
CA ASN A 64 16.58 -0.66 23.01
C ASN A 64 16.48 -2.19 23.00
N ASN A 65 15.42 -2.75 22.42
CA ASN A 65 15.25 -4.19 22.28
C ASN A 65 16.16 -4.72 21.15
N LYS A 66 17.27 -5.38 21.50
CA LYS A 66 18.31 -5.82 20.56
C LYS A 66 17.85 -6.75 19.42
N ASN A 67 16.61 -7.23 19.47
CA ASN A 67 16.10 -8.24 18.54
C ASN A 67 15.45 -7.66 17.27
N ILE A 68 14.96 -6.40 17.30
CA ILE A 68 14.28 -5.76 16.16
C ILE A 68 14.67 -4.29 16.13
N SER A 69 15.02 -3.77 14.96
CA SER A 69 15.33 -2.35 14.78
C SER A 69 14.07 -1.57 14.40
N ILE A 70 13.73 -0.52 15.15
CA ILE A 70 12.63 0.39 14.82
C ILE A 70 13.21 1.71 14.32
N LYS A 71 12.80 2.13 13.12
CA LYS A 71 13.22 3.39 12.48
C LYS A 71 12.00 4.23 12.19
N ILE A 72 12.08 5.52 12.48
CA ILE A 72 10.95 6.43 12.32
C ILE A 72 11.31 7.46 11.26
N TRP A 73 10.54 7.46 10.18
CA TRP A 73 10.78 8.30 9.02
C TRP A 73 9.70 9.37 8.94
N LYS A 74 10.13 10.63 8.87
CA LYS A 74 9.28 11.78 8.60
C LYS A 74 9.28 12.07 7.11
N ILE A 75 8.10 12.10 6.50
CA ILE A 75 7.88 12.50 5.10
C ILE A 75 7.08 13.79 5.07
N THR A 76 7.60 14.83 4.40
CA THR A 76 6.99 16.17 4.40
C THR A 76 5.63 16.20 3.71
N LEU A 77 5.52 15.65 2.50
CA LEU A 77 4.28 15.66 1.73
C LEU A 77 3.35 14.52 2.18
N GLY A 78 2.18 14.89 2.73
CA GLY A 78 1.11 13.97 3.11
C GLY A 78 0.37 13.33 1.94
N ASP A 79 0.91 12.25 1.39
CA ASP A 79 0.30 11.45 0.32
C ASP A 79 0.76 9.99 0.39
N LYS A 80 -0.18 9.02 0.40
CA LYS A 80 0.19 7.60 0.58
C LYS A 80 1.02 7.09 -0.61
N ALA A 81 0.75 7.58 -1.82
CA ALA A 81 1.51 7.21 -3.00
C ALA A 81 2.96 7.71 -2.91
N ASN A 82 3.14 8.95 -2.44
CA ASN A 82 4.44 9.49 -2.09
C ASN A 82 5.13 8.64 -1.02
N ALA A 83 4.45 8.24 0.06
CA ALA A 83 5.07 7.41 1.10
C ALA A 83 5.58 6.06 0.56
N TRP A 84 4.81 5.41 -0.32
CA TRP A 84 5.28 4.24 -1.07
C TRP A 84 6.51 4.54 -1.93
N ASN A 85 6.48 5.63 -2.70
CA ASN A 85 7.60 6.04 -3.55
C ASN A 85 8.87 6.34 -2.72
N GLN A 86 8.75 7.07 -1.61
CA GLN A 86 9.85 7.39 -0.70
C GLN A 86 10.43 6.11 -0.08
N HIS A 87 9.57 5.19 0.35
CA HIS A 87 10.02 3.91 0.85
C HIS A 87 10.87 3.16 -0.19
N ILE A 88 10.27 2.88 -1.35
CA ILE A 88 10.90 2.04 -2.40
C ILE A 88 12.19 2.68 -2.90
N HIS A 89 12.19 3.98 -3.14
CA HIS A 89 13.29 4.64 -3.85
C HIS A 89 14.37 5.22 -2.94
N ASN A 90 14.04 5.60 -1.70
CA ASN A 90 14.95 6.34 -0.82
C ASN A 90 15.22 5.69 0.55
N ILE A 91 14.34 4.81 1.05
CA ILE A 91 14.48 4.23 2.41
C ILE A 91 14.91 2.76 2.36
N TRP A 92 14.27 1.95 1.51
CA TRP A 92 14.45 0.50 1.49
C TRP A 92 15.93 0.10 1.32
N SER A 93 16.42 -0.73 2.24
CA SER A 93 17.84 -1.08 2.39
C SER A 93 18.13 -2.53 2.04
N SER A 94 17.63 -3.01 0.90
CA SER A 94 17.93 -4.34 0.30
C SER A 94 17.37 -5.57 1.02
N ASP A 95 16.43 -5.39 1.95
CA ASP A 95 15.71 -6.50 2.59
C ASP A 95 15.11 -7.47 1.58
N SER A 96 15.19 -8.77 1.87
CA SER A 96 14.81 -9.83 0.94
C SER A 96 13.30 -9.94 0.77
N LEU A 97 12.54 -9.56 1.80
CA LEU A 97 11.09 -9.49 1.78
C LEU A 97 10.61 -8.29 2.62
N VAL A 98 9.78 -7.44 2.03
CA VAL A 98 9.26 -6.23 2.69
C VAL A 98 7.76 -6.33 2.84
N PHE A 99 7.26 -6.13 4.05
CA PHE A 99 5.84 -6.17 4.41
C PHE A 99 5.30 -4.74 4.49
N TYR A 100 4.07 -4.52 4.07
CA TYR A 100 3.40 -3.23 4.11
C TYR A 100 2.07 -3.36 4.84
N ILE A 101 1.87 -2.49 5.83
CA ILE A 101 0.65 -2.41 6.62
C ILE A 101 0.21 -0.96 6.81
N ASP A 102 -1.10 -0.75 6.99
CA ASP A 102 -1.63 0.55 7.43
C ASP A 102 -1.40 0.75 8.93
N GLY A 103 -1.24 2.01 9.38
CA GLY A 103 -0.90 2.38 10.76
C GLY A 103 -1.95 2.07 11.84
N TYR A 104 -3.03 1.39 11.47
CA TYR A 104 -4.09 0.91 12.36
C TYR A 104 -4.26 -0.61 12.35
N VAL A 105 -3.37 -1.32 11.65
CA VAL A 105 -3.40 -2.78 11.50
C VAL A 105 -2.68 -3.42 12.67
N ARG A 106 -3.34 -4.37 13.33
CA ARG A 106 -2.71 -5.23 14.34
C ARG A 106 -2.54 -6.64 13.79
N LEU A 107 -1.32 -6.97 13.39
CA LEU A 107 -1.01 -8.30 12.86
C LEU A 107 -1.26 -9.39 13.91
N HIS A 108 -1.78 -10.52 13.46
CA HIS A 108 -1.70 -11.72 14.28
C HIS A 108 -0.22 -12.16 14.40
N GLN A 109 0.14 -12.76 15.53
CA GLN A 109 1.54 -13.12 15.82
C GLN A 109 2.15 -14.05 14.76
N ASP A 110 1.34 -14.91 14.14
CA ASP A 110 1.76 -15.86 13.12
C ASP A 110 1.66 -15.30 11.69
N ALA A 111 1.12 -14.09 11.50
CA ALA A 111 0.77 -13.57 10.18
C ALA A 111 1.98 -13.41 9.24
N ILE A 112 3.09 -12.85 9.74
CA ILE A 112 4.32 -12.67 8.96
C ILE A 112 4.91 -14.03 8.59
N ARG A 113 5.08 -14.93 9.57
CA ARG A 113 5.59 -16.29 9.33
C ARG A 113 4.75 -17.05 8.31
N ASN A 114 3.42 -17.00 8.42
CA ASN A 114 2.52 -17.67 7.48
C ASN A 114 2.70 -17.14 6.05
N LEU A 115 2.91 -15.83 5.91
CA LEU A 115 3.14 -15.21 4.62
C LEU A 115 4.55 -15.50 4.07
N ILE A 116 5.59 -15.56 4.91
CA ILE A 116 6.94 -16.03 4.54
C ILE A 116 6.84 -17.45 3.96
N ASN A 117 6.26 -18.40 4.70
CA ASN A 117 6.12 -19.78 4.24
C ASN A 117 5.35 -19.88 2.91
N THR A 118 4.34 -19.03 2.73
CA THR A 118 3.58 -18.95 1.47
C THR A 118 4.43 -18.43 0.32
N MET A 119 5.29 -17.45 0.58
CA MET A 119 6.23 -16.92 -0.41
C MET A 119 7.32 -17.95 -0.75
N ASP A 120 7.84 -18.69 0.22
CA ASP A 120 8.84 -19.72 -0.02
C ASP A 120 8.29 -20.87 -0.87
N ALA A 121 7.02 -21.25 -0.64
CA ALA A 121 6.32 -22.24 -1.46
C ALA A 121 5.94 -21.74 -2.87
N ALA A 122 6.07 -20.43 -3.15
CA ALA A 122 5.74 -19.80 -4.42
C ALA A 122 6.91 -18.94 -4.93
N PRO A 123 8.06 -19.55 -5.28
CA PRO A 123 9.28 -18.80 -5.63
C PRO A 123 9.10 -17.84 -6.82
N ASP A 124 8.19 -18.16 -7.75
CA ASP A 124 7.88 -17.33 -8.92
C ASP A 124 6.95 -16.14 -8.63
N SER A 125 6.38 -16.05 -7.43
CA SER A 125 5.55 -14.91 -7.04
C SER A 125 6.41 -13.66 -6.86
N LEU A 126 5.89 -12.50 -7.24
CA LEU A 126 6.56 -11.21 -7.05
C LEU A 126 6.26 -10.60 -5.67
N ALA A 127 5.10 -10.97 -5.13
CA ALA A 127 4.50 -10.42 -3.92
C ALA A 127 3.59 -11.45 -3.25
N GLY A 128 3.19 -11.16 -2.02
CA GLY A 128 2.22 -11.93 -1.27
C GLY A 128 1.19 -11.03 -0.58
N THR A 129 0.04 -11.58 -0.22
CA THR A 129 -0.95 -10.88 0.63
C THR A 129 -1.56 -11.82 1.65
N GLY A 130 -1.86 -11.24 2.81
CA GLY A 130 -2.79 -11.85 3.76
C GLY A 130 -4.24 -11.60 3.35
N VAL A 131 -5.16 -12.09 4.18
CA VAL A 131 -6.60 -11.97 3.98
C VAL A 131 -7.27 -11.44 5.24
N PRO A 132 -8.34 -10.63 5.14
CA PRO A 132 -8.99 -10.05 6.30
C PRO A 132 -9.76 -11.11 7.11
N SER A 133 -9.68 -11.04 8.45
CA SER A 133 -10.52 -11.82 9.38
C SER A 133 -11.61 -10.98 10.06
N VAL A 134 -11.50 -9.65 10.08
CA VAL A 134 -12.39 -8.75 10.83
C VAL A 134 -13.15 -7.77 9.95
N GLY A 135 -14.41 -7.50 10.32
CA GLY A 135 -15.27 -6.51 9.69
C GLY A 135 -16.32 -7.10 8.75
N ARG A 136 -17.35 -6.30 8.44
CA ARG A 136 -18.53 -6.74 7.67
C ARG A 136 -18.19 -7.26 6.27
N SER A 137 -17.18 -6.67 5.62
CA SER A 137 -16.75 -7.06 4.27
C SER A 137 -15.68 -8.15 4.25
N ALA A 138 -15.19 -8.60 5.41
CA ALA A 138 -14.07 -9.55 5.47
C ALA A 138 -14.37 -10.88 4.79
N PRO A 139 -15.53 -11.55 4.99
CA PRO A 139 -15.81 -12.82 4.31
C PRO A 139 -15.83 -12.70 2.79
N ILE A 140 -16.44 -11.63 2.27
CA ILE A 140 -16.52 -11.36 0.82
C ILE A 140 -15.13 -11.08 0.25
N LEU A 141 -14.36 -10.21 0.91
CA LEU A 141 -13.04 -9.81 0.43
C LEU A 141 -12.03 -10.97 0.54
N ARG A 142 -12.10 -11.77 1.60
CA ARG A 142 -11.34 -13.01 1.75
C ARG A 142 -11.65 -13.96 0.61
N ASN A 143 -12.92 -14.21 0.33
CA ASN A 143 -13.33 -15.07 -0.79
C ASN A 143 -12.81 -14.52 -2.13
N LEU A 144 -12.91 -13.20 -2.35
CA LEU A 144 -12.39 -12.55 -3.55
C LEU A 144 -10.89 -12.78 -3.72
N LEU A 145 -10.08 -12.56 -2.68
CA LEU A 145 -8.62 -12.76 -2.74
C LEU A 145 -8.25 -14.22 -3.01
N LEU A 146 -8.92 -15.18 -2.35
CA LEU A 146 -8.65 -16.60 -2.55
C LEU A 146 -9.06 -17.09 -3.95
N THR A 147 -10.17 -16.57 -4.49
CA THR A 147 -10.73 -17.02 -5.77
C THR A 147 -10.17 -16.27 -6.97
N GLN A 148 -9.85 -14.99 -6.84
CA GLN A 148 -9.42 -14.12 -7.95
C GLN A 148 -7.98 -13.62 -7.80
N GLY A 149 -7.36 -13.74 -6.62
CA GLY A 149 -6.04 -13.17 -6.34
C GLY A 149 -6.12 -11.66 -6.08
N GLY A 150 -4.96 -11.00 -6.08
CA GLY A 150 -4.82 -9.56 -5.82
C GLY A 150 -4.08 -9.27 -4.53
N ILE A 151 -3.98 -7.99 -4.18
CA ILE A 151 -3.25 -7.52 -3.00
C ILE A 151 -4.19 -6.77 -2.05
N HIS A 152 -3.97 -6.90 -0.74
CA HIS A 152 -4.69 -6.12 0.27
C HIS A 152 -3.74 -5.17 0.98
N GLY A 153 -4.06 -3.87 0.98
CA GLY A 153 -3.21 -2.80 1.55
C GLY A 153 -3.03 -2.82 3.08
N ASN A 154 -3.62 -3.79 3.78
CA ASN A 154 -3.48 -3.91 5.23
C ASN A 154 -2.43 -4.94 5.61
N LEU A 155 -2.14 -5.90 4.74
CA LEU A 155 -1.07 -6.87 4.92
C LEU A 155 -0.71 -7.44 3.56
N CYS A 156 0.35 -6.91 2.99
CA CYS A 156 1.00 -7.48 1.82
C CYS A 156 2.51 -7.48 1.99
N CYS A 157 3.19 -8.27 1.17
CA CYS A 157 4.64 -8.25 1.09
C CYS A 157 5.10 -8.25 -0.38
N ILE A 158 6.29 -7.71 -0.62
CA ILE A 158 6.93 -7.64 -1.93
C ILE A 158 8.37 -8.13 -1.79
N ARG A 159 8.83 -8.99 -2.71
CA ARG A 159 10.21 -9.47 -2.70
C ARG A 159 11.19 -8.32 -2.94
N GLY A 160 12.35 -8.38 -2.31
CA GLY A 160 13.44 -7.42 -2.53
C GLY A 160 13.90 -7.35 -3.98
N VAL A 161 13.90 -8.48 -4.70
CA VAL A 161 14.21 -8.51 -6.15
C VAL A 161 13.15 -7.76 -6.98
N THR A 162 11.88 -7.84 -6.59
CA THR A 162 10.79 -7.09 -7.22
C THR A 162 10.94 -5.59 -6.93
N LEU A 163 11.25 -5.21 -5.69
CA LEU A 163 11.52 -3.81 -5.32
C LEU A 163 12.76 -3.25 -6.01
N SER A 164 13.78 -4.08 -6.23
CA SER A 164 14.95 -3.73 -7.04
C SER A 164 14.55 -3.33 -8.45
N GLU A 165 13.63 -4.07 -9.07
CA GLU A 165 13.11 -3.74 -10.39
C GLU A 165 12.26 -2.46 -10.40
N PHE A 166 11.44 -2.23 -9.36
CA PHE A 166 10.75 -0.94 -9.20
C PHE A 166 11.75 0.22 -9.17
N ARG A 167 12.81 0.10 -8.36
CA ARG A 167 13.85 1.12 -8.24
C ARG A 167 14.61 1.31 -9.56
N LYS A 168 15.11 0.23 -10.15
CA LYS A 168 15.89 0.24 -11.40
C LYS A 168 15.12 0.86 -12.55
N ARG A 169 13.85 0.49 -12.72
CA ARG A 169 12.98 0.99 -13.80
C ARG A 169 12.29 2.31 -13.45
N GLN A 170 12.54 2.85 -12.26
CA GLN A 170 11.95 4.10 -11.77
C GLN A 170 10.42 4.05 -11.71
N ILE A 171 9.83 2.87 -11.48
CA ILE A 171 8.38 2.69 -11.35
C ILE A 171 7.90 3.44 -10.11
N ARG A 172 7.00 4.39 -10.30
CA ARG A 172 6.42 5.23 -9.25
C ARG A 172 4.91 5.25 -9.33
N LEU A 173 4.28 5.37 -8.18
CA LEU A 173 2.85 5.63 -8.10
C LEU A 173 2.58 7.11 -8.39
N PRO A 174 1.49 7.43 -9.12
CA PRO A 174 1.07 8.81 -9.32
C PRO A 174 0.76 9.49 -7.98
N LEU A 175 1.33 10.67 -7.76
CA LEU A 175 1.01 11.48 -6.59
C LEU A 175 -0.47 11.84 -6.56
N GLY A 176 -1.08 11.72 -5.37
CA GLY A 176 -2.49 12.00 -5.16
C GLY A 176 -3.46 10.88 -5.56
N ILE A 177 -2.96 9.74 -6.04
CA ILE A 177 -3.80 8.57 -6.31
C ILE A 177 -4.36 8.01 -5.00
N TYR A 178 -5.67 7.78 -4.95
CA TYR A 178 -6.30 7.19 -3.79
C TYR A 178 -6.09 5.67 -3.73
N ARG A 179 -6.20 4.99 -4.88
CA ARG A 179 -6.06 3.52 -5.04
C ARG A 179 -4.61 3.04 -5.11
N THR A 180 -3.77 3.49 -4.18
CA THR A 180 -2.33 3.14 -4.11
C THR A 180 -2.10 1.62 -4.12
N ASP A 181 -2.68 0.91 -3.16
CA ASP A 181 -2.49 -0.53 -3.00
C ASP A 181 -3.02 -1.30 -4.23
N SER A 182 -4.17 -0.89 -4.77
CA SER A 182 -4.73 -1.50 -5.99
C SER A 182 -3.85 -1.24 -7.22
N THR A 183 -3.18 -0.10 -7.30
CA THR A 183 -2.27 0.24 -8.40
C THR A 183 -1.00 -0.59 -8.34
N ILE A 184 -0.40 -0.75 -7.15
CA ILE A 184 0.70 -1.70 -6.92
C ILE A 184 0.25 -3.12 -7.31
N GLY A 185 -0.91 -3.55 -6.84
CA GLY A 185 -1.49 -4.85 -7.18
C GLY A 185 -1.67 -5.04 -8.68
N ALA A 186 -2.11 -4.01 -9.40
CA ALA A 186 -2.27 -4.06 -10.85
C ALA A 186 -0.92 -4.22 -11.56
N ILE A 187 0.09 -3.43 -11.21
CA ILE A 187 1.45 -3.51 -11.76
C ILE A 187 2.03 -4.92 -11.55
N LEU A 188 1.87 -5.47 -10.34
CA LEU A 188 2.31 -6.82 -10.00
C LEU A 188 1.54 -7.90 -10.76
N SER A 189 0.23 -7.72 -10.98
CA SER A 189 -0.62 -8.68 -11.70
C SER A 189 -0.25 -8.82 -13.18
N PHE A 190 0.50 -7.87 -13.73
CA PHE A 190 1.10 -7.94 -15.07
C PHE A 190 2.58 -8.39 -15.03
N GLY A 191 3.09 -8.88 -13.91
CA GLY A 191 4.48 -9.32 -13.82
C GLY A 191 5.49 -8.19 -14.04
N LEU A 192 5.10 -6.93 -13.77
CA LEU A 192 5.81 -5.69 -14.12
C LEU A 192 5.95 -5.40 -15.63
N ASP A 193 5.42 -6.23 -16.52
CA ASP A 193 5.55 -6.07 -17.97
C ASP A 193 4.22 -6.42 -18.67
N PRO A 194 3.34 -5.42 -18.87
CA PRO A 194 2.05 -5.63 -19.53
C PRO A 194 2.14 -5.91 -21.03
N LEU A 195 3.30 -5.70 -21.67
CA LEU A 195 3.51 -6.13 -23.06
C LEU A 195 3.69 -7.64 -23.14
N LYS A 196 4.45 -8.20 -22.19
CA LYS A 196 4.79 -9.61 -22.14
C LYS A 196 3.73 -10.48 -21.46
N PHE A 197 3.07 -9.97 -20.43
CA PHE A 197 2.13 -10.75 -19.63
C PHE A 197 0.72 -10.18 -19.69
N SER A 198 -0.28 -11.07 -19.69
CA SER A 198 -1.68 -10.70 -19.44
C SER A 198 -1.96 -10.60 -17.94
N TRP A 199 -3.08 -9.99 -17.58
CA TRP A 199 -3.55 -9.91 -16.20
C TRP A 199 -3.63 -11.30 -15.57
N ASN A 200 -2.74 -11.58 -14.61
CA ASN A 200 -2.68 -12.85 -13.90
C ASN A 200 -2.25 -12.65 -12.43
N PRO A 201 -3.16 -12.12 -11.58
CA PRO A 201 -2.86 -11.86 -10.17
C PRO A 201 -2.41 -13.10 -9.41
N LYS A 202 -3.03 -14.26 -9.65
CA LYS A 202 -2.71 -15.51 -8.94
C LYS A 202 -1.33 -16.07 -9.25
N LYS A 203 -0.78 -15.78 -10.43
CA LYS A 203 0.58 -16.16 -10.78
C LYS A 203 1.62 -15.34 -10.02
N PHE A 204 1.40 -14.04 -9.94
CA PHE A 204 2.42 -13.10 -9.43
C PHE A 204 2.22 -12.70 -7.98
N ILE A 205 1.06 -12.97 -7.38
CA ILE A 205 0.73 -12.60 -6.00
C ILE A 205 0.26 -13.84 -5.25
N ALA A 206 1.07 -14.31 -4.32
CA ALA A 206 0.74 -15.46 -3.47
C ALA A 206 -0.24 -15.06 -2.36
N ILE A 207 -1.21 -15.92 -2.06
CA ILE A 207 -2.27 -15.62 -1.07
C ILE A 207 -2.09 -16.51 0.15
N ALA A 208 -1.73 -15.92 1.30
CA ALA A 208 -1.66 -16.64 2.56
C ALA A 208 -3.01 -16.58 3.28
N GLY A 209 -3.84 -17.61 3.10
CA GLY A 209 -5.19 -17.66 3.68
C GLY A 209 -5.22 -17.60 5.23
N ASN A 210 -4.13 -17.95 5.89
CA ASN A 210 -3.96 -17.93 7.34
C ASN A 210 -3.17 -16.71 7.85
N ALA A 211 -2.63 -15.85 6.97
CA ALA A 211 -2.03 -14.59 7.38
C ALA A 211 -3.13 -13.52 7.49
N THR A 212 -3.42 -13.07 8.71
CA THR A 212 -4.51 -12.14 8.98
C THR A 212 -4.14 -11.09 10.04
N TRP A 213 -5.05 -10.15 10.26
CA TRP A 213 -4.88 -9.04 11.17
C TRP A 213 -6.21 -8.63 11.79
N GLU A 214 -6.11 -7.82 12.84
CA GLU A 214 -7.21 -7.10 13.45
C GLU A 214 -7.15 -5.60 13.12
N THR A 215 -8.29 -4.94 13.25
CA THR A 215 -8.44 -3.49 13.18
C THR A 215 -9.47 -3.05 14.21
N ASN A 216 -9.44 -1.79 14.63
CA ASN A 216 -10.52 -1.26 15.47
C ASN A 216 -11.89 -1.37 14.78
N THR A 217 -12.89 -1.83 15.53
CA THR A 217 -14.27 -1.90 15.06
C THR A 217 -14.86 -0.49 15.01
N LYS A 218 -15.23 -0.04 13.80
CA LYS A 218 -15.92 1.25 13.63
C LYS A 218 -17.32 1.19 14.22
N ARG A 219 -17.68 2.19 15.02
CA ARG A 219 -18.98 2.24 15.71
C ARG A 219 -19.91 3.16 14.93
N TRP A 220 -21.07 2.65 14.53
CA TRP A 220 -22.00 3.38 13.64
C TRP A 220 -22.66 4.61 14.29
N TRP A 221 -22.55 4.76 15.61
CA TRP A 221 -23.06 5.89 16.38
C TRP A 221 -22.00 6.97 16.66
N ASN A 222 -20.74 6.79 16.24
CA ASN A 222 -19.72 7.82 16.34
C ASN A 222 -19.84 8.78 15.14
N TYR A 223 -20.04 10.08 15.42
CA TYR A 223 -20.16 11.13 14.41
C TYR A 223 -18.96 11.17 13.44
N ASP A 224 -17.75 10.94 13.96
CA ASP A 224 -16.53 10.88 13.14
C ASP A 224 -16.50 9.66 12.21
N ASP A 225 -17.08 8.54 12.64
CA ASP A 225 -17.20 7.33 11.82
C ASP A 225 -18.24 7.49 10.71
N VAL A 226 -19.34 8.22 10.96
CA VAL A 226 -20.37 8.53 9.95
C VAL A 226 -19.82 9.51 8.90
N ASN A 227 -19.18 10.60 9.33
CA ASN A 227 -18.51 11.52 8.42
C ASN A 227 -17.38 10.82 7.65
N GLY A 228 -16.64 9.93 8.31
CA GLY A 228 -15.65 9.07 7.69
C GLY A 228 -16.24 8.14 6.61
N ALA A 229 -17.44 7.60 6.85
CA ALA A 229 -18.15 6.77 5.88
C ALA A 229 -18.59 7.57 4.64
N ILE A 230 -19.14 8.77 4.82
CA ILE A 230 -19.52 9.67 3.69
C ILE A 230 -18.29 10.04 2.86
N ARG A 231 -17.19 10.46 3.52
CA ARG A 231 -15.92 10.76 2.84
C ARG A 231 -15.39 9.53 2.10
N ARG A 232 -15.56 8.32 2.68
CA ARG A 232 -15.16 7.07 2.04
C ARG A 232 -15.98 6.80 0.78
N VAL A 233 -17.28 7.05 0.77
CA VAL A 233 -18.13 6.94 -0.43
C VAL A 233 -17.63 7.86 -1.53
N MET A 234 -17.37 9.14 -1.23
CA MET A 234 -16.82 10.08 -2.22
C MET A 234 -15.46 9.62 -2.78
N ARG A 235 -14.59 9.07 -1.92
CA ARG A 235 -13.32 8.46 -2.35
C ARG A 235 -13.51 7.21 -3.21
N GLN A 236 -14.60 6.44 -3.03
CA GLN A 236 -14.87 5.30 -3.91
C GLN A 236 -15.14 5.76 -5.35
N PHE A 237 -15.86 6.86 -5.56
CA PHE A 237 -16.08 7.42 -6.91
C PHE A 237 -14.77 7.86 -7.57
N ARG A 238 -13.90 8.55 -6.81
CA ARG A 238 -12.53 8.85 -7.29
C ARG A 238 -11.78 7.58 -7.67
N GLY A 239 -11.80 6.58 -6.78
CA GLY A 239 -11.12 5.31 -7.01
C GLY A 239 -11.68 4.50 -8.19
N GLN A 240 -12.94 4.70 -8.59
CA GLN A 240 -13.49 4.10 -9.80
C GLN A 240 -12.86 4.69 -11.07
N ILE A 241 -12.70 6.02 -11.11
CA ILE A 241 -12.05 6.73 -12.22
C ILE A 241 -10.56 6.36 -12.31
N GLU A 242 -9.86 6.36 -11.18
CA GLU A 242 -8.46 5.94 -11.10
C GLU A 242 -8.26 4.51 -11.62
N ASN A 243 -9.14 3.57 -11.23
CA ASN A 243 -9.09 2.19 -11.71
C ASN A 243 -9.28 2.10 -13.23
N GLN A 244 -10.18 2.90 -13.82
CA GLN A 244 -10.36 2.92 -15.28
C GLN A 244 -9.12 3.46 -16.00
N ALA A 245 -8.49 4.51 -15.46
CA ALA A 245 -7.28 5.07 -16.04
C ALA A 245 -6.10 4.08 -15.97
N ILE A 246 -5.86 3.46 -14.79
CA ILE A 246 -4.83 2.43 -14.62
C ILE A 246 -5.10 1.21 -15.51
N LYS A 247 -6.35 0.74 -15.58
CA LYS A 247 -6.75 -0.34 -16.48
C LYS A 247 -6.44 0.01 -17.93
N SER A 248 -6.81 1.22 -18.36
CA SER A 248 -6.56 1.68 -19.72
C SER A 248 -5.07 1.73 -20.04
N HIS A 249 -4.24 2.19 -19.09
CA HIS A 249 -2.79 2.25 -19.22
C HIS A 249 -2.15 0.87 -19.36
N LEU A 250 -2.40 -0.01 -18.39
CA LEU A 250 -1.71 -1.31 -18.28
C LEU A 250 -2.34 -2.39 -19.15
N GLU A 251 -3.68 -2.48 -19.21
CA GLU A 251 -4.36 -3.59 -19.89
C GLU A 251 -4.66 -3.28 -21.35
N ILE A 252 -5.20 -2.09 -21.63
CA ILE A 252 -5.67 -1.73 -22.98
C ILE A 252 -4.52 -1.25 -23.85
N LEU A 253 -3.76 -0.26 -23.37
CA LEU A 253 -2.63 0.31 -24.11
C LEU A 253 -1.34 -0.50 -23.95
N LYS A 254 -1.30 -1.41 -22.96
CA LYS A 254 -0.12 -2.22 -22.60
C LYS A 254 1.15 -1.37 -22.41
N LEU A 255 1.01 -0.18 -21.83
CA LEU A 255 2.14 0.69 -21.56
C LEU A 255 2.88 0.24 -20.31
N ALA A 256 4.19 0.36 -20.32
CA ALA A 256 5.04 0.00 -19.19
C ALA A 256 4.67 0.80 -17.92
N PRO A 257 4.78 0.22 -16.71
CA PRO A 257 4.47 0.89 -15.44
C PRO A 257 5.25 2.20 -15.21
N GLU A 258 6.49 2.29 -15.65
CA GLU A 258 7.34 3.50 -15.55
C GLU A 258 6.88 4.64 -16.46
N LYS A 259 5.93 4.38 -17.38
CA LYS A 259 5.29 5.40 -18.22
C LYS A 259 4.00 5.94 -17.62
N ILE A 260 3.55 5.42 -16.48
CA ILE A 260 2.40 5.98 -15.78
C ILE A 260 2.69 7.46 -15.43
N PRO A 261 1.78 8.40 -15.70
CA PRO A 261 1.99 9.81 -15.36
C PRO A 261 2.30 10.01 -13.88
N PRO A 262 3.18 10.98 -13.54
CA PRO A 262 3.72 11.15 -12.19
C PRO A 262 2.70 11.64 -11.17
N ASN A 263 1.53 12.11 -11.59
CA ASN A 263 0.46 12.58 -10.72
C ASN A 263 -0.91 12.16 -11.26
N VAL A 264 -1.90 12.13 -10.37
CA VAL A 264 -3.25 11.65 -10.70
C VAL A 264 -3.93 12.52 -11.76
N SER A 265 -3.73 13.83 -11.76
CA SER A 265 -4.33 14.72 -12.77
C SER A 265 -3.83 14.40 -14.17
N GLY A 266 -2.52 14.18 -14.34
CA GLY A 266 -1.93 13.72 -15.60
C GLY A 266 -2.43 12.35 -16.04
N LEU A 267 -2.54 11.40 -15.11
CA LEU A 267 -3.08 10.05 -15.39
C LEU A 267 -4.52 10.11 -15.90
N ILE A 268 -5.36 10.91 -15.25
CA ILE A 268 -6.77 11.06 -15.64
C ILE A 268 -6.89 11.85 -16.95
N ALA A 269 -6.12 12.93 -17.13
CA ALA A 269 -6.12 13.71 -18.36
C ALA A 269 -5.73 12.86 -19.57
N GLU A 270 -4.70 12.02 -19.43
CA GLU A 270 -4.29 11.09 -20.49
C GLU A 270 -5.40 10.08 -20.83
N TRP A 271 -6.06 9.52 -19.82
CA TRP A 271 -7.17 8.59 -20.03
C TRP A 271 -8.33 9.25 -20.79
N VAL A 272 -8.73 10.45 -20.38
CA VAL A 272 -9.80 11.22 -21.04
C VAL A 272 -9.41 11.59 -22.47
N GLN A 273 -8.16 11.99 -22.71
CA GLN A 273 -7.68 12.35 -24.05
C GLN A 273 -7.65 11.15 -25.00
N ARG A 274 -7.22 9.98 -24.52
CA ARG A 274 -7.10 8.77 -25.35
C ARG A 274 -8.43 8.04 -25.55
N PHE A 275 -9.36 8.15 -24.61
CA PHE A 275 -10.65 7.43 -24.64
C PHE A 275 -11.84 8.35 -24.36
N PRO A 276 -12.04 9.44 -25.12
CA PRO A 276 -13.02 10.48 -24.80
C PRO A 276 -14.45 9.94 -24.72
N GLU A 277 -14.85 9.08 -25.65
CA GLU A 277 -16.19 8.47 -25.66
C GLU A 277 -16.41 7.59 -24.43
N LYS A 278 -15.47 6.71 -24.11
CA LYS A 278 -15.56 5.82 -22.94
C LYS A 278 -15.55 6.61 -21.63
N SER A 279 -14.72 7.64 -21.51
CA SER A 279 -14.69 8.48 -20.30
C SER A 279 -16.00 9.26 -20.15
N ASN A 280 -16.56 9.77 -21.25
CA ASN A 280 -17.83 10.49 -21.24
C ASN A 280 -19.00 9.55 -20.91
N GLU A 281 -19.02 8.34 -21.45
CA GLU A 281 -20.02 7.33 -21.11
C GLU A 281 -19.94 6.93 -19.63
N PHE A 282 -18.72 6.65 -19.14
CA PHE A 282 -18.48 6.21 -17.77
C PHE A 282 -18.92 7.26 -16.73
N VAL A 283 -18.62 8.53 -17.00
CA VAL A 283 -18.96 9.66 -16.12
C VAL A 283 -20.39 10.17 -16.38
N GLY A 284 -20.92 9.90 -17.58
CA GLY A 284 -21.97 10.64 -18.25
C GLY A 284 -23.24 10.85 -17.43
N ASN A 285 -23.73 9.85 -16.70
CA ASN A 285 -25.01 9.98 -15.98
C ASN A 285 -24.87 10.06 -14.46
N ASN A 286 -23.64 10.12 -13.94
CA ASN A 286 -23.39 10.08 -12.51
C ASN A 286 -22.79 11.41 -12.01
N PRO A 287 -23.56 12.26 -11.30
CA PRO A 287 -23.07 13.56 -10.83
C PRO A 287 -21.90 13.44 -9.85
N PHE A 288 -21.79 12.36 -9.09
CA PHE A 288 -20.67 12.12 -8.18
C PHE A 288 -19.39 11.76 -8.94
N LEU A 289 -19.49 10.98 -10.02
CA LEU A 289 -18.35 10.72 -10.91
C LEU A 289 -17.90 11.98 -11.64
N ARG A 290 -18.84 12.82 -12.12
CA ARG A 290 -18.48 14.12 -12.73
C ARG A 290 -17.73 15.01 -11.76
N ARG A 291 -18.24 15.15 -10.53
CA ARG A 291 -17.56 15.92 -9.49
C ARG A 291 -16.18 15.35 -9.17
N ALA A 292 -16.08 14.04 -8.98
CA ALA A 292 -14.81 13.37 -8.71
C ALA A 292 -13.80 13.56 -9.85
N MET A 293 -14.24 13.47 -11.10
CA MET A 293 -13.44 13.73 -12.30
C MET A 293 -12.87 15.15 -12.29
N ASN A 294 -13.71 16.15 -12.08
CA ASN A 294 -13.28 17.55 -12.01
C ASN A 294 -12.26 17.76 -10.88
N GLU A 295 -12.51 17.20 -9.69
CA GLU A 295 -11.57 17.29 -8.56
C GLU A 295 -10.23 16.56 -8.81
N LEU A 296 -10.20 15.54 -9.67
CA LEU A 296 -8.98 14.79 -10.02
C LEU A 296 -8.16 15.52 -11.09
N LEU A 297 -8.81 16.26 -11.98
CA LEU A 297 -8.14 17.04 -13.02
C LEU A 297 -7.55 18.37 -12.52
N LEU A 298 -7.94 18.82 -11.32
CA LEU A 298 -7.31 19.99 -10.69
C LEU A 298 -5.82 19.71 -10.42
N GLU A 299 -4.96 20.56 -10.98
CA GLU A 299 -3.55 20.55 -10.66
C GLU A 299 -3.32 20.87 -9.19
N LYS A 300 -2.33 20.19 -8.61
CA LYS A 300 -1.89 20.40 -7.24
C LYS A 300 -0.40 20.62 -7.25
N ASP A 301 0.08 21.43 -6.32
CA ASP A 301 1.51 21.51 -6.08
C ASP A 301 2.00 20.24 -5.40
N TRP A 302 3.01 19.62 -6.01
CA TRP A 302 3.65 18.40 -5.56
C TRP A 302 5.14 18.62 -5.29
N SER A 303 5.59 19.87 -5.19
CA SER A 303 6.98 20.27 -4.97
C SER A 303 7.61 19.54 -3.78
N ASP A 304 6.88 19.43 -2.67
CA ASP A 304 7.31 18.74 -1.45
C ASP A 304 7.57 17.23 -1.62
N ALA A 305 7.09 16.60 -2.70
CA ALA A 305 7.38 15.19 -2.99
C ALA A 305 8.87 14.94 -3.27
N LYS A 306 9.62 15.99 -3.64
CA LYS A 306 11.06 15.92 -3.92
C LYS A 306 11.90 15.97 -2.65
N LEU A 307 11.32 16.40 -1.53
CA LEU A 307 12.04 16.46 -0.27
C LEU A 307 12.32 15.03 0.22
N PRO A 308 13.59 14.70 0.56
CA PRO A 308 13.92 13.38 1.04
C PRO A 308 13.25 13.08 2.38
N PRO A 309 13.02 11.80 2.71
CA PRO A 309 12.52 11.42 4.01
C PRO A 309 13.61 11.68 5.06
N VAL A 310 13.21 12.07 6.26
CA VAL A 310 14.14 12.34 7.37
C VAL A 310 13.99 11.23 8.41
N LEU A 311 15.08 10.52 8.70
CA LEU A 311 15.15 9.61 9.84
C LEU A 311 15.22 10.44 11.13
N LEU A 312 14.37 10.10 12.10
CA LEU A 312 14.34 10.72 13.43
C LEU A 312 15.16 9.91 14.43
#